data_AF-A0A2H9NV28-F1
#
_entry.id   AF-A0A2H9NV28-F1
#
_cell.length_a   1.000
_cell.length_b   1.000
_cell.length_c   1.000
_cell.angle_alpha   90.00
_cell.angle_beta   90.00
_cell.angle_gamma   90.00
#
_symmetry.space_group_name_H-M   'P 1'
#
loop_
_entity.id
_entity.type
_entity.pdbx_description
1 polymer ?
#
loop_
_entity_poly.entity_id
_entity_poly.type
_entity_poly.pdbx_seq_one_letter_code
_entity_poly.pdbx_strand_id
1 'polypeptide(L)'
;PNTIKELIKQNIHCVYGDIGDTEIWDKMELPQVHYVISTVPDKFDNKLIIKKVKSGNSAAKVFVTANQINDALELYDAGADYVILPHFLGGDHVAFLLEEFHKDVAKMIAHKIHHIKHLHQRKLIGHEHPISHHE
;
A
#
# COMPACT_ATOMS: atom_id res chain seq x y z
N PRO A 1 -12.56 12.68 -0.22
CA PRO A 1 -13.90 12.56 0.41
C PRO A 1 -14.71 11.29 0.05
N ASN A 2 -14.60 10.73 -1.17
CA ASN A 2 -15.38 9.55 -1.57
C ASN A 2 -14.90 8.23 -0.92
N THR A 3 -13.60 8.03 -0.80
CA THR A 3 -13.01 6.83 -0.15
C THR A 3 -13.46 6.67 1.30
N ILE A 4 -13.48 7.77 2.07
CA ILE A 4 -13.94 7.76 3.48
C ILE A 4 -15.41 7.33 3.59
N LYS A 5 -16.28 7.80 2.71
CA LYS A 5 -17.69 7.40 2.70
C LYS A 5 -17.85 5.90 2.46
N GLU A 6 -17.02 5.34 1.59
CA GLU A 6 -17.05 3.91 1.28
C GLU A 6 -16.51 3.05 2.42
N LEU A 7 -15.40 3.46 3.05
CA LEU A 7 -14.88 2.80 4.26
C LEU A 7 -15.90 2.80 5.40
N ILE A 8 -16.59 3.92 5.62
CA ILE A 8 -17.66 4.02 6.63
C ILE A 8 -18.81 3.06 6.29
N LYS A 9 -19.26 2.99 5.04
CA LYS A 9 -20.31 2.03 4.63
C LYS A 9 -19.89 0.58 4.86
N GLN A 10 -18.60 0.28 4.73
CA GLN A 10 -18.03 -1.03 4.99
C GLN A 10 -17.76 -1.29 6.49
N ASN A 11 -18.12 -0.34 7.38
CA ASN A 11 -17.82 -0.36 8.81
C ASN A 11 -16.31 -0.49 9.11
N ILE A 12 -15.47 0.04 8.25
CA ILE A 12 -14.03 0.13 8.45
C ILE A 12 -13.73 1.43 9.18
N HIS A 13 -13.05 1.35 10.31
CA HIS A 13 -12.60 2.54 11.03
C HIS A 13 -11.62 3.33 10.17
N CYS A 14 -11.92 4.61 9.94
CA CYS A 14 -11.11 5.48 9.10
C CYS A 14 -11.11 6.91 9.63
N VAL A 15 -10.00 7.59 9.43
CA VAL A 15 -9.82 9.01 9.76
C VAL A 15 -9.46 9.75 8.47
N TYR A 16 -10.04 10.95 8.30
CA TYR A 16 -9.69 11.85 7.21
C TYR A 16 -8.74 12.93 7.72
N GLY A 17 -7.58 13.07 7.09
CA GLY A 17 -6.58 14.06 7.47
C GLY A 17 -5.30 13.93 6.64
N ASP A 18 -4.37 14.83 6.92
CA ASP A 18 -3.03 14.85 6.33
C ASP A 18 -2.03 14.13 7.25
N ILE A 19 -0.99 13.50 6.67
CA ILE A 19 0.03 12.76 7.43
C ILE A 19 0.89 13.71 8.29
N GLY A 20 1.05 14.96 7.85
CA GLY A 20 1.73 16.02 8.58
C GLY A 20 0.96 16.58 9.77
N ASP A 21 -0.36 16.34 9.85
CA ASP A 21 -1.20 16.88 10.91
C ASP A 21 -1.03 16.09 12.23
N THR A 22 -0.54 16.78 13.26
CA THR A 22 -0.30 16.18 14.57
C THR A 22 -1.58 15.71 15.25
N GLU A 23 -2.72 16.37 15.03
CA GLU A 23 -3.99 15.98 15.64
C GLU A 23 -4.45 14.60 15.18
N ILE A 24 -4.03 14.17 13.98
CA ILE A 24 -4.33 12.85 13.44
C ILE A 24 -3.57 11.78 14.21
N TRP A 25 -2.30 12.03 14.52
CA TRP A 25 -1.45 11.13 15.29
C TRP A 25 -1.87 11.04 16.75
N ASP A 26 -2.32 12.14 17.35
CA ASP A 26 -2.79 12.16 18.74
C ASP A 26 -4.06 11.34 18.96
N LYS A 27 -4.86 11.15 17.90
CA LYS A 27 -6.05 10.29 17.90
C LYS A 27 -5.70 8.80 17.72
N MET A 28 -4.45 8.46 17.38
CA MET A 28 -4.04 7.07 17.18
C MET A 28 -3.57 6.44 18.48
N GLU A 29 -4.08 5.26 18.80
CA GLU A 29 -3.63 4.46 19.94
C GLU A 29 -2.34 3.67 19.60
N LEU A 30 -1.28 4.37 19.18
CA LEU A 30 0.00 3.77 18.74
C LEU A 30 0.57 2.69 19.68
N PRO A 31 0.49 2.82 21.02
CA PRO A 31 0.97 1.78 21.92
C PRO A 31 0.31 0.40 21.73
N GLN A 32 -0.91 0.35 21.17
CA GLN A 32 -1.64 -0.90 20.90
C GLN A 32 -1.47 -1.39 19.46
N VAL A 33 -0.83 -0.59 18.59
CA VAL A 33 -0.68 -0.93 17.17
C VAL A 33 0.40 -1.99 17.00
N HIS A 34 0.06 -3.08 16.31
CA HIS A 34 1.02 -4.14 15.98
C HIS A 34 1.66 -3.94 14.60
N TYR A 35 0.89 -3.43 13.63
CA TYR A 35 1.32 -3.24 12.25
C TYR A 35 0.82 -1.90 11.70
N VAL A 36 1.69 -1.23 10.94
CA VAL A 36 1.36 -0.06 10.12
C VAL A 36 1.79 -0.34 8.70
N ILE A 37 0.89 -0.10 7.75
CA ILE A 37 1.16 -0.27 6.32
C ILE A 37 0.86 1.06 5.63
N SER A 38 1.88 1.66 5.04
CA SER A 38 1.74 2.84 4.18
C SER A 38 1.85 2.44 2.72
N THR A 39 0.81 2.74 1.94
CA THR A 39 0.82 2.60 0.48
C THR A 39 1.13 3.93 -0.23
N VAL A 40 1.54 4.96 0.52
CA VAL A 40 1.94 6.26 -0.03
C VAL A 40 3.31 6.11 -0.69
N PRO A 41 3.50 6.60 -1.94
CA PRO A 41 4.78 6.48 -2.63
C PRO A 41 5.80 7.55 -2.21
N ASP A 42 5.35 8.63 -1.56
CA ASP A 42 6.21 9.73 -1.14
C ASP A 42 7.16 9.32 0.00
N LYS A 43 8.45 9.58 -0.20
CA LYS A 43 9.50 9.22 0.76
C LYS A 43 9.38 10.00 2.07
N PHE A 44 9.09 11.31 2.00
CA PHE A 44 9.09 12.16 3.18
C PHE A 44 7.93 11.81 4.11
N ASP A 45 6.76 11.55 3.55
CA ASP A 45 5.59 11.05 4.28
C ASP A 45 5.89 9.72 4.95
N ASN A 46 6.52 8.78 4.23
CA ASN A 46 6.89 7.50 4.81
C ASN A 46 7.94 7.63 5.92
N LYS A 47 8.93 8.51 5.79
CA LYS A 47 9.89 8.81 6.87
C LYS A 47 9.18 9.38 8.10
N LEU A 48 8.20 10.26 7.91
CA LEU A 48 7.41 10.81 9.01
C LEU A 48 6.58 9.71 9.71
N ILE A 49 5.93 8.84 8.95
CA ILE A 49 5.18 7.69 9.48
C ILE A 49 6.09 6.80 10.32
N ILE A 50 7.24 6.38 9.78
CA ILE A 50 8.19 5.52 10.50
C ILE A 50 8.60 6.19 11.81
N LYS A 51 9.02 7.46 11.77
CA LYS A 51 9.43 8.20 12.96
C LYS A 51 8.33 8.28 14.01
N LYS A 52 7.12 8.66 13.63
CA LYS A 52 5.98 8.78 14.55
C LYS A 52 5.61 7.44 15.19
N VAL A 53 5.50 6.39 14.38
CA VAL A 53 5.13 5.05 14.86
C VAL A 53 6.21 4.50 15.78
N LYS A 54 7.49 4.53 15.37
CA LYS A 54 8.58 4.00 16.20
C LYS A 54 8.80 4.78 17.50
N SER A 55 8.44 6.07 17.53
CA SER A 55 8.49 6.88 18.74
C SER A 55 7.34 6.57 19.71
N GLY A 56 6.13 6.31 19.19
CA GLY A 56 4.97 5.95 20.01
C GLY A 56 4.92 4.47 20.41
N ASN A 57 5.51 3.60 19.60
CA ASN A 57 5.61 2.16 19.83
C ASN A 57 6.74 1.55 18.98
N SER A 58 7.90 1.32 19.61
CA SER A 58 9.06 0.74 18.93
C SER A 58 8.87 -0.73 18.51
N ALA A 59 7.91 -1.45 19.12
CA ALA A 59 7.61 -2.83 18.79
C ALA A 59 6.70 -2.98 17.56
N ALA A 60 5.93 -1.95 17.21
CA ALA A 60 5.06 -1.95 16.03
C ALA A 60 5.86 -2.17 14.74
N LYS A 61 5.34 -3.00 13.84
CA LYS A 61 5.96 -3.30 12.54
C LYS A 61 5.52 -2.31 11.49
N VAL A 62 6.46 -1.70 10.79
CA VAL A 62 6.19 -0.62 9.83
C VAL A 62 6.58 -1.04 8.42
N PHE A 63 5.56 -1.15 7.57
CA PHE A 63 5.66 -1.46 6.16
C PHE A 63 5.38 -0.18 5.38
N VAL A 64 6.27 0.20 4.47
CA VAL A 64 6.11 1.43 3.65
C VAL A 64 6.33 1.12 2.18
N THR A 65 5.90 2.01 1.29
CA THR A 65 6.09 1.85 -0.16
C THR A 65 7.15 2.81 -0.68
N ALA A 66 7.99 2.36 -1.62
CA ALA A 66 8.92 3.21 -2.34
C ALA A 66 8.90 2.88 -3.84
N ASN A 67 9.14 3.90 -4.67
CA ASN A 67 9.24 3.74 -6.13
C ASN A 67 10.69 3.67 -6.63
N GLN A 68 11.68 4.03 -5.80
CA GLN A 68 13.09 4.05 -6.15
C GLN A 68 13.90 3.26 -5.12
N ILE A 69 14.98 2.61 -5.59
CA ILE A 69 15.85 1.80 -4.74
C ILE A 69 16.50 2.64 -3.63
N ASN A 70 17.01 3.83 -3.99
CA ASN A 70 17.66 4.72 -3.01
C ASN A 70 16.68 5.17 -1.92
N ASP A 71 15.44 5.49 -2.30
CA ASP A 71 14.41 5.85 -1.32
C ASP A 71 14.08 4.66 -0.40
N ALA A 72 14.04 3.45 -0.94
CA ALA A 72 13.83 2.26 -0.13
C ALA A 72 14.96 2.04 0.89
N LEU A 73 16.22 2.18 0.47
CA LEU A 73 17.38 2.09 1.37
C LEU A 73 17.31 3.15 2.47
N GLU A 74 17.00 4.41 2.11
CA GLU A 74 16.82 5.48 3.09
C GLU A 74 15.66 5.24 4.08
N LEU A 75 14.60 4.53 3.66
CA LEU A 75 13.47 4.17 4.52
C LEU A 75 13.82 3.01 5.47
N TYR A 76 14.64 2.06 5.03
CA TYR A 76 15.21 1.05 5.92
C TYR A 76 16.13 1.69 6.97
N ASP A 77 17.00 2.61 6.57
CA ASP A 77 17.86 3.36 7.50
C ASP A 77 17.03 4.18 8.52
N ALA A 78 15.85 4.64 8.12
CA ALA A 78 14.92 5.34 9.00
C ALA A 78 14.18 4.41 9.99
N GLY A 79 14.27 3.09 9.82
CA GLY A 79 13.69 2.09 10.73
C GLY A 79 12.43 1.39 10.21
N ALA A 80 12.16 1.41 8.91
CA ALA A 80 11.13 0.54 8.32
C ALA A 80 11.47 -0.95 8.56
N ASP A 81 10.46 -1.76 8.88
CA ASP A 81 10.64 -3.22 8.96
C ASP A 81 10.57 -3.87 7.56
N TYR A 82 9.86 -3.25 6.62
CA TYR A 82 9.81 -3.67 5.23
C TYR A 82 9.47 -2.52 4.30
N VAL A 83 10.12 -2.48 3.12
CA VAL A 83 9.81 -1.54 2.06
C VAL A 83 9.29 -2.28 0.83
N ILE A 84 8.04 -1.98 0.47
CA ILE A 84 7.34 -2.47 -0.71
C ILE A 84 7.85 -1.69 -1.92
N LEU A 85 8.40 -2.40 -2.92
CA LEU A 85 8.69 -1.85 -4.24
C LEU A 85 7.71 -2.47 -5.25
N PRO A 86 6.59 -1.78 -5.59
CA PRO A 86 5.51 -2.38 -6.38
C PRO A 86 5.97 -2.91 -7.75
N HIS A 87 6.95 -2.26 -8.37
CA HIS A 87 7.49 -2.67 -9.67
C HIS A 87 8.30 -3.97 -9.60
N PHE A 88 9.06 -4.21 -8.52
CA PHE A 88 9.74 -5.49 -8.32
C PHE A 88 8.75 -6.60 -8.01
N LEU A 89 7.79 -6.34 -7.11
CA LEU A 89 6.73 -7.31 -6.82
C LEU A 89 5.89 -7.65 -8.08
N GLY A 90 5.62 -6.66 -8.93
CA GLY A 90 4.96 -6.87 -10.21
C GLY A 90 5.80 -7.73 -11.17
N GLY A 91 7.11 -7.48 -11.24
CA GLY A 91 8.05 -8.28 -12.03
C GLY A 91 8.10 -9.74 -11.57
N ASP A 92 8.28 -9.96 -10.26
CA ASP A 92 8.32 -11.29 -9.66
C ASP A 92 7.00 -12.04 -9.88
N HIS A 93 5.87 -11.35 -9.73
CA HIS A 93 4.56 -11.95 -9.98
C HIS A 93 4.39 -12.37 -11.44
N VAL A 94 4.83 -11.54 -12.40
CA VAL A 94 4.76 -11.90 -13.83
C VAL A 94 5.69 -13.06 -14.15
N ALA A 95 6.90 -13.11 -13.58
CA ALA A 95 7.81 -14.23 -13.76
C ALA A 95 7.18 -15.55 -13.28
N PHE A 96 6.58 -15.55 -12.08
CA PHE A 96 5.84 -16.69 -11.55
C PHE A 96 4.70 -17.13 -12.47
N LEU A 97 3.90 -16.18 -12.99
CA LEU A 97 2.83 -16.50 -13.93
C LEU A 97 3.36 -17.12 -15.23
N LEU A 98 4.49 -16.65 -15.76
CA LEU A 98 5.10 -17.21 -16.97
C LEU A 98 5.58 -18.66 -16.77
N GLU A 99 6.16 -18.97 -15.62
CA GLU A 99 6.52 -20.33 -15.24
C GLU A 99 5.27 -21.23 -15.14
N GLU A 100 4.23 -20.73 -14.48
CA GLU A 100 2.96 -21.44 -14.29
C GLU A 100 2.20 -21.69 -15.59
N PHE A 101 2.30 -20.79 -16.57
CA PHE A 101 1.57 -20.86 -17.85
C PHE A 101 2.35 -21.53 -18.96
N HIS A 102 3.68 -21.59 -18.90
CA HIS A 102 4.59 -22.20 -19.87
C HIS A 102 3.98 -22.46 -21.27
N LYS A 103 3.58 -23.71 -21.57
CA LYS A 103 2.92 -24.10 -22.84
C LYS A 103 1.39 -24.25 -22.73
N ASP A 104 0.83 -24.01 -21.56
CA ASP A 104 -0.60 -24.17 -21.27
C ASP A 104 -1.36 -22.85 -21.53
N VAL A 105 -1.68 -22.63 -22.80
CA VAL A 105 -2.47 -21.49 -23.25
C VAL A 105 -3.87 -21.48 -22.62
N ALA A 106 -4.46 -22.64 -22.35
CA ALA A 106 -5.78 -22.73 -21.74
C ALA A 106 -5.76 -22.19 -20.30
N LYS A 107 -4.74 -22.54 -19.51
CA LYS A 107 -4.53 -22.02 -18.16
C LYS A 107 -4.30 -20.50 -18.17
N MET A 108 -3.53 -19.98 -19.12
CA MET A 108 -3.35 -18.53 -19.29
C MET A 108 -4.67 -17.81 -19.59
N ILE A 109 -5.51 -18.37 -20.49
CA ILE A 109 -6.82 -17.80 -20.82
C ILE A 109 -7.74 -17.82 -19.60
N ALA A 110 -7.78 -18.93 -18.85
CA ALA A 110 -8.57 -19.04 -17.63
C ALA A 110 -8.15 -17.99 -16.58
N HIS A 111 -6.85 -17.82 -16.37
CA HIS A 111 -6.31 -16.79 -15.48
C HIS A 111 -6.69 -15.38 -15.93
N LYS A 112 -6.58 -15.08 -17.23
CA LYS A 112 -7.01 -13.79 -17.81
C LYS A 112 -8.48 -13.49 -17.51
N ILE A 113 -9.38 -14.46 -17.71
CA ILE A 113 -10.82 -14.29 -17.44
C ILE A 113 -11.06 -14.00 -15.96
N HIS A 114 -10.42 -14.75 -15.07
CA HIS A 114 -10.51 -14.52 -13.63
C HIS A 114 -9.99 -13.13 -13.24
N HIS A 115 -8.84 -12.73 -13.78
CA HIS A 115 -8.23 -11.43 -13.50
C HIS A 115 -9.14 -10.26 -13.97
N ILE A 116 -9.72 -10.34 -15.17
CA ILE A 116 -10.67 -9.32 -15.66
C ILE A 116 -11.89 -9.22 -14.72
N LYS A 117 -12.44 -10.35 -14.28
CA LYS A 117 -13.56 -10.36 -13.30
C LYS A 117 -13.15 -9.68 -11.99
N HIS A 118 -11.95 -9.97 -11.49
CA HIS A 118 -11.42 -9.33 -10.29
C HIS A 118 -11.28 -7.81 -10.45
N LEU A 119 -10.76 -7.34 -11.60
CA LEU A 119 -10.62 -5.91 -11.88
C LEU A 119 -11.97 -5.20 -11.97
N HIS A 120 -12.99 -5.83 -12.57
CA HIS A 120 -14.35 -5.28 -12.54
C HIS A 120 -14.89 -5.13 -11.12
N GLN A 121 -14.66 -6.12 -10.25
CA GLN A 121 -15.06 -6.04 -8.84
C GLN A 121 -14.33 -4.89 -8.12
N ARG A 122 -13.02 -4.75 -8.34
CA ARG A 122 -12.21 -3.66 -7.78
C ARG A 122 -12.68 -2.28 -8.26
N LYS A 123 -13.05 -2.16 -9.54
CA LYS A 123 -13.60 -0.93 -10.11
C LYS A 123 -14.94 -0.55 -9.49
N LEU A 124 -15.83 -1.53 -9.27
CA LEU A 124 -17.14 -1.29 -8.64
C LEU A 124 -17.04 -0.72 -7.23
N ILE A 125 -16.01 -1.10 -6.47
CA ILE A 125 -15.75 -0.58 -5.11
C ILE A 125 -14.82 0.64 -5.10
N GLY A 126 -14.54 1.23 -6.26
CA GLY A 126 -13.82 2.51 -6.36
C GLY A 126 -12.32 2.45 -6.11
N HIS A 127 -11.67 1.28 -6.29
CA HIS A 127 -10.22 1.13 -6.15
C HIS A 127 -9.42 1.62 -7.37
N GLU A 128 -9.97 2.52 -8.18
CA GLU A 128 -9.21 3.15 -9.26
C GLU A 128 -8.18 4.12 -8.67
N HIS A 129 -6.99 4.19 -9.27
CA HIS A 129 -6.02 5.20 -8.89
C HIS A 129 -6.57 6.60 -9.20
N PRO A 130 -6.28 7.61 -8.36
CA PRO A 130 -6.57 9.00 -8.69
C PRO A 130 -6.00 9.33 -10.08
N ILE A 131 -6.79 9.99 -10.91
CA ILE A 131 -6.32 10.46 -12.23
C ILE A 131 -5.22 11.48 -11.96
N SER A 132 -3.97 11.12 -12.26
CA SER A 132 -2.87 12.08 -12.26
C SER A 132 -3.07 12.99 -13.48
N HIS A 133 -3.59 14.20 -13.25
CA HIS A 133 -3.49 15.28 -14.22
C HIS A 133 -2.01 15.70 -14.27
N HIS A 134 -1.23 15.05 -15.12
CA HIS A 134 0.03 15.59 -15.56
C HIS A 134 -0.29 16.50 -16.76
N GLU A 135 -0.50 17.78 -16.46
CA GLU A 135 -0.35 18.89 -17.41
C GLU A 135 0.93 19.67 -17.06
#